data_AF-K1RYQ0-F1
#
_entry.id   AF-K1RYQ0-F1
#
_cell.length_a   1.000
_cell.length_b   1.000
_cell.length_c   1.000
_cell.angle_alpha   90.00
_cell.angle_beta   90.00
_cell.angle_gamma   90.00
#
_symmetry.space_group_name_H-M   'P 1'
#
loop_
_entity.id
_entity.type
_entity.pdbx_description
1 polymer ?
#
loop_
_entity_poly.entity_id
_entity_poly.type
_entity_poly.pdbx_seq_one_letter_code
_entity_poly.pdbx_strand_id
1 'polypeptide(L)' 'MIVEHYSVDQGLPNNTVNCTLKDRDGFIWFGTWYGLCCFDGVKFKTFNKQEHDSDVPPRKIQRIVED' A
#
# COMPACT_ATOMS: atom_id res chain seq x y z
N MET A 1 -12.07 10.35 -20.51
CA MET A 1 -11.26 10.15 -19.28
C MET A 1 -11.44 8.69 -18.88
N ILE A 2 -10.35 7.93 -18.85
CA ILE A 2 -10.36 6.53 -18.40
C ILE A 2 -9.76 6.54 -17.00
N VAL A 3 -10.40 5.88 -16.05
CA VAL A 3 -9.92 5.71 -14.68
C VAL A 3 -9.66 4.23 -14.48
N GLU A 4 -8.45 3.89 -14.06
CA GLU A 4 -8.08 2.54 -13.68
C GLU A 4 -8.34 2.30 -12.21
N HIS A 5 -8.77 1.08 -11.88
CA HIS A 5 -9.09 0.67 -10.53
C HIS A 5 -8.15 -0.46 -10.09
N TYR A 6 -7.56 -0.30 -8.91
CA TYR A 6 -6.69 -1.28 -8.28
C TYR A 6 -7.27 -1.68 -6.92
N SER A 7 -7.25 -2.98 -6.63
CA SER A 7 -7.74 -3.61 -5.41
C SER A 7 -6.70 -4.63 -4.89
N VAL A 8 -7.07 -5.36 -3.85
CA VAL A 8 -6.32 -6.53 -3.36
C VAL A 8 -5.99 -7.54 -4.46
N ASP A 9 -6.85 -7.69 -5.46
CA ASP A 9 -6.66 -8.65 -6.54
C ASP A 9 -5.55 -8.21 -7.51
N GLN A 10 -5.21 -6.92 -7.54
CA GLN A 10 -4.12 -6.36 -8.34
C GLN A 10 -2.84 -6.08 -7.53
N GLY A 11 -2.78 -6.52 -6.26
CA GLY A 11 -1.57 -6.49 -5.44
C GLY A 11 -1.54 -5.41 -4.35
N LEU A 12 -2.63 -4.65 -4.17
CA LEU A 12 -2.78 -3.76 -3.02
C LEU A 12 -2.90 -4.60 -1.71
N PRO A 13 -2.22 -4.26 -0.61
CA PRO A 13 -2.31 -5.07 0.62
C PRO A 13 -3.70 -5.05 1.26
N ASN A 14 -4.44 -3.96 1.10
CA ASN A 14 -5.82 -3.81 1.56
C ASN A 14 -6.51 -2.67 0.79
N ASN A 15 -7.81 -2.84 0.48
CA ASN A 15 -8.60 -1.83 -0.22
C ASN A 15 -8.79 -0.50 0.54
N THR A 16 -8.50 -0.48 1.84
CA THR A 16 -8.52 0.74 2.67
C THR A 16 -7.14 1.38 2.67
N VAL A 17 -6.96 2.38 1.80
CA VAL A 17 -5.76 3.24 1.75
C VAL A 17 -5.96 4.42 2.72
N ASN A 18 -5.05 4.58 3.68
CA ASN A 18 -5.09 5.66 4.66
C ASN A 18 -4.20 6.85 4.28
N CYS A 19 -3.08 6.60 3.58
CA CYS A 19 -2.15 7.65 3.17
C CYS A 19 -1.39 7.25 1.90
N THR A 20 -0.96 8.27 1.14
CA THR A 20 -0.20 8.09 -0.10
C THR A 20 0.95 9.09 -0.15
N LEU A 21 2.08 8.68 -0.71
CA LEU A 21 3.25 9.54 -0.95
C LEU A 21 3.88 9.17 -2.31
N LYS A 22 4.23 10.16 -3.12
CA LYS A 22 5.12 9.95 -4.27
C LYS A 22 6.54 10.37 -3.86
N ASP A 23 7.51 9.49 -4.02
CA ASP A 23 8.90 9.78 -3.68
C ASP A 23 9.65 10.51 -4.82
N ARG A 24 10.89 10.91 -4.55
CA ARG A 24 11.78 11.58 -5.51
C ARG A 24 12.10 10.75 -6.76
N ASP A 25 12.07 9.43 -6.66
CA ASP A 25 12.36 8.50 -7.75
C ASP A 25 11.12 8.22 -8.60
N GLY A 26 9.95 8.71 -8.16
CA GLY A 26 8.70 8.65 -8.88
C GLY A 26 7.80 7.48 -8.50
N PHE A 27 8.20 6.65 -7.54
CA PHE A 27 7.35 5.58 -7.02
C PHE A 27 6.22 6.14 -6.17
N ILE A 28 5.10 5.42 -6.16
CA ILE A 28 3.94 5.78 -5.36
C ILE A 28 3.78 4.79 -4.21
N TRP A 29 3.87 5.29 -2.99
CA TRP A 29 3.72 4.53 -1.76
C TRP A 29 2.30 4.66 -1.23
N PHE A 30 1.71 3.53 -0.84
CA PHE A 30 0.38 3.48 -0.24
C PHE A 30 0.45 2.82 1.13
N GLY A 31 0.06 3.57 2.15
CA GLY A 31 -0.15 3.05 3.50
C GLY A 31 -1.58 2.59 3.66
N THR A 32 -1.78 1.30 3.87
CA THR A 32 -3.09 0.67 3.96
C THR A 32 -3.40 0.23 5.40
N TRP A 33 -4.61 -0.31 5.61
CA TRP A 33 -4.97 -0.91 6.89
C TRP A 33 -4.11 -2.15 7.23
N TYR A 34 -3.68 -2.90 6.22
CA TYR A 34 -2.82 -4.09 6.38
C TYR A 34 -1.44 -3.86 5.75
N GLY A 35 -0.77 -2.77 6.12
CA GLY A 35 0.63 -2.56 5.75
C GLY A 35 0.87 -1.65 4.55
N LEU A 36 2.12 -1.67 4.07
CA LEU A 36 2.67 -0.73 3.10
C LEU A 36 2.88 -1.42 1.75
N CYS A 37 2.61 -0.72 0.64
CA CYS A 37 3.06 -1.12 -0.69
C CYS A 37 3.62 0.06 -1.49
N CYS A 38 4.42 -0.27 -2.49
CA CYS A 38 5.00 0.64 -3.47
C CYS A 38 4.47 0.27 -4.86
N PHE A 39 4.24 1.26 -5.71
CA PHE A 39 3.77 1.10 -7.09
C PHE A 39 4.71 1.82 -8.03
N ASP A 40 5.15 1.12 -9.07
CA ASP A 40 6.09 1.62 -10.09
C ASP A 40 5.39 2.18 -11.35
N GLY A 41 4.05 2.21 -11.36
CA GLY A 41 3.25 2.56 -12.55
C GLY A 41 2.68 1.35 -13.28
N VAL A 42 3.13 0.13 -12.96
CA VAL A 42 2.68 -1.12 -13.59
C VAL A 42 2.33 -2.18 -12.55
N LYS A 43 3.12 -2.29 -11.47
CA LYS A 43 3.02 -3.37 -10.48
C LYS A 43 3.15 -2.85 -9.05
N PHE A 44 2.44 -3.51 -8.15
CA PHE A 44 2.59 -3.31 -6.71
C PHE A 44 3.65 -4.25 -6.14
N LYS A 45 4.48 -3.70 -5.26
CA LYS A 45 5.34 -4.45 -4.34
C LYS A 45 4.85 -4.22 -2.92
N THR A 46 4.37 -5.29 -2.28
CA THR A 46 3.88 -5.26 -0.90
C THR A 46 4.99 -5.53 0.10
N PHE A 47 5.07 -4.70 1.13
CA PHE A 47 6.02 -4.79 2.23
C PHE A 47 5.26 -5.16 3.51
N ASN A 48 4.69 -6.38 3.52
CA ASN A 48 4.13 -6.98 4.72
C ASN A 48 5.07 -8.06 5.24
N LYS A 49 5.30 -8.06 6.56
CA LYS A 49 6.08 -9.08 7.26
C LYS A 49 5.23 -9.92 8.22
N GLN A 50 3.90 -9.83 8.14
CA GLN A 50 3.01 -10.63 8.97
C GLN A 50 2.26 -11.64 8.11
N GLU A 51 2.40 -12.91 8.48
CA GLU A 51 1.37 -13.89 8.20
C GLU A 51 0.09 -13.46 8.92
N HIS A 52 -1.05 -13.72 8.30
CA HIS A 52 -2.36 -13.27 8.79
C HIS A 52 -2.77 -14.09 10.02
N ASP A 53 -2.13 -13.83 11.15
CA ASP A 53 -2.57 -14.31 12.45
C ASP A 53 -3.74 -13.44 12.90
N SER A 54 -4.93 -14.04 13.01
CA SER A 54 -6.17 -13.36 13.38
C SER A 54 -6.13 -12.72 14.76
N ASP A 55 -5.22 -13.16 15.63
CA ASP A 55 -5.09 -12.66 16.99
C ASP A 55 -4.24 -11.38 17.06
N VAL A 56 -3.54 -11.04 15.97
CA VAL A 56 -2.71 -9.84 15.90
C VAL A 56 -3.45 -8.72 15.15
N PRO A 57 -3.66 -7.55 15.77
CA PRO A 57 -4.29 -6.43 15.09
C PRO A 57 -3.47 -5.99 13.88
N PRO A 58 -4.13 -5.57 12.78
CA PRO A 58 -3.45 -5.26 11.54
C PRO A 58 -2.56 -4.03 11.67
N ARG A 59 -1.43 -4.06 10.96
CA ARG A 59 -0.46 -2.95 10.95
C ARG A 59 -0.97 -1.80 10.09
N LYS A 60 -1.81 -0.95 10.67
CA LYS A 60 -2.35 0.25 10.02
C LYS A 60 -1.24 1.28 9.80
N ILE A 61 -0.94 1.57 8.53
CA ILE A 61 -0.02 2.65 8.17
C ILE A 61 -0.82 3.94 8.03
N GLN A 62 -0.60 4.89 8.94
CA GLN A 62 -1.35 6.15 8.98
C GLN A 62 -0.63 7.31 8.29
N ARG A 63 0.69 7.23 8.16
CA ARG A 63 1.49 8.28 7.54
C ARG A 63 2.75 7.69 6.93
N ILE A 64 3.18 8.27 5.82
CA ILE A 64 4.47 8.04 5.18
C ILE A 64 5.15 9.40 5.06
N VAL A 65 6.45 9.44 5.34
CA VAL A 65 7.28 10.63 5.17
C VAL A 65 8.52 10.22 4.38
N GLU A 66 8.89 11.06 3.43
CA GLU A 66 10.22 11.03 2.80
C GLU A 66 11.06 12.12 3.45
N ASP A 67 12.34 11.84 3.66
CA ASP A 67 13.32 12.74 4.28
C ASP A 67 13.79 13.87 3.34
#